data_AF-A0A942ANR6-F1
#
_entry.id   AF-A0A942ANR6-F1
#
_cell.length_a   1.000
_cell.length_b   1.000
_cell.length_c   1.000
_cell.angle_alpha   90.00
_cell.angle_beta   90.00
_cell.angle_gamma   90.00
#
_symmetry.space_group_name_H-M   'P 1'
#
loop_
_entity.id
_entity.type
_entity.pdbx_description
1 polymer ?
#
loop_
_entity_poly.entity_id
_entity_poly.type
_entity_poly.pdbx_seq_one_letter_code
_entity_poly.pdbx_strand_id
1 'polypeptide(L)'
;AEFGEGKAAFYQNGTWEYANLTGTFGMNPEDLAMIPIYCGVEGEEKAGLACGTENCWAVNSQASEADIQATLDFLYWVVTSEEGTSIMAKEFGPIPFKAAKASDNVFFNDANRYIAEGKYVVSWAFNYTPNVDTWRAAVVAAMTQYSAGGSWDDVVTAFVQGWATQYANQ
;
A
#
# COMPACT_ATOMS: atom_id res chain seq x y z
N ALA A 1 0.19 17.51 -7.34
CA ALA A 1 0.58 18.87 -7.79
C ALA A 1 1.31 19.63 -6.68
N GLU A 2 0.69 19.88 -5.53
CA GLU A 2 1.27 20.74 -4.48
C GLU A 2 2.66 20.29 -3.98
N PHE A 3 2.87 18.98 -3.75
CA PHE A 3 4.19 18.47 -3.35
C PHE A 3 5.24 18.62 -4.47
N GLY A 4 4.93 18.19 -5.69
CA GLY A 4 5.81 18.35 -6.86
C GLY A 4 6.08 19.81 -7.27
N GLU A 5 5.21 20.73 -6.86
CA GLU A 5 5.36 22.19 -7.04
C GLU A 5 6.03 22.87 -5.83
N GLY A 6 6.45 22.12 -4.81
CA GLY A 6 7.10 22.64 -3.61
C GLY A 6 6.17 23.45 -2.67
N LYS A 7 4.85 23.36 -2.85
CA LYS A 7 3.84 24.02 -2.00
C LYS A 7 3.47 23.19 -0.77
N ALA A 8 3.71 21.88 -0.81
CA ALA A 8 3.51 20.97 0.32
C ALA A 8 4.83 20.27 0.68
N ALA A 9 5.10 20.13 1.98
CA ALA A 9 6.28 19.41 2.48
C ALA A 9 6.06 17.90 2.57
N PHE A 10 4.80 17.45 2.66
CA PHE A 10 4.43 16.04 2.75
C PHE A 10 3.31 15.74 1.76
N TYR A 11 3.26 14.48 1.34
CA TYR A 11 2.24 13.96 0.46
C TYR A 11 1.96 12.49 0.80
N GLN A 12 0.72 12.17 1.18
CA GLN A 12 0.32 10.79 1.39
C GLN A 12 -0.02 10.15 0.04
N ASN A 13 0.80 9.19 -0.39
CA ASN A 13 0.54 8.38 -1.59
C ASN A 13 1.30 7.04 -1.51
N GLY A 14 1.18 6.20 -2.53
CA GLY A 14 1.91 4.94 -2.65
C GLY A 14 3.11 5.00 -3.60
N THR A 15 3.81 3.87 -3.72
CA THR A 15 5.05 3.75 -4.50
C THR A 15 4.87 4.00 -5.99
N TRP A 16 3.65 3.84 -6.52
CA TRP A 16 3.28 4.14 -7.92
C TRP A 16 3.50 5.60 -8.32
N GLU A 17 3.51 6.53 -7.36
CA GLU A 17 3.67 7.96 -7.63
C GLU A 17 5.12 8.34 -7.97
N TYR A 18 6.09 7.48 -7.67
CA TYR A 18 7.51 7.75 -7.90
C TYR A 18 7.80 8.20 -9.34
N ALA A 19 7.27 7.49 -10.33
CA ALA A 19 7.47 7.80 -11.75
C ALA A 19 6.94 9.20 -12.13
N ASN A 20 5.86 9.65 -11.49
CA ASN A 20 5.32 10.99 -11.72
C ASN A 20 6.20 12.07 -11.06
N LEU A 21 6.69 11.82 -9.84
CA LEU A 21 7.56 12.75 -9.13
C LEU A 21 8.90 12.96 -9.85
N THR A 22 9.54 11.89 -10.30
CA THR A 22 10.85 11.98 -10.96
C THR A 22 10.72 12.31 -12.45
N GLY A 23 9.65 11.88 -13.11
CA GLY A 23 9.40 12.12 -14.53
C GLY A 23 8.72 13.46 -14.80
N THR A 24 7.46 13.59 -14.38
CA THR A 24 6.62 14.78 -14.65
C THR A 24 7.10 16.00 -13.88
N PHE A 25 7.42 15.83 -12.60
CA PHE A 25 7.86 16.95 -11.74
C PHE A 25 9.39 17.13 -11.71
N GLY A 26 10.15 16.21 -12.32
CA GLY A 26 11.60 16.33 -12.44
C GLY A 26 12.34 16.35 -11.10
N MET A 27 11.74 15.80 -10.04
CA MET A 27 12.35 15.76 -8.72
C MET A 27 13.54 14.81 -8.72
N ASN A 28 14.61 15.17 -8.01
CA ASN A 28 15.76 14.29 -7.81
C ASN A 28 15.36 13.14 -6.88
N PRO A 29 15.55 11.87 -7.26
CA PRO A 29 15.33 10.72 -6.38
C PRO A 29 16.01 10.83 -5.01
N GLU A 30 17.18 11.47 -4.93
CA GLU A 30 17.92 11.65 -3.68
C GLU A 30 17.22 12.61 -2.69
N ASP A 31 16.33 13.47 -3.19
CA ASP A 31 15.53 14.40 -2.38
C ASP A 31 14.16 13.79 -1.98
N LEU A 32 13.89 12.55 -2.40
CA LEU A 32 12.64 11.85 -2.14
C LEU A 32 12.83 10.76 -1.07
N ALA A 33 11.94 10.75 -0.09
CA ALA A 33 11.87 9.69 0.91
C ALA A 33 10.41 9.37 1.23
N MET A 34 10.13 8.10 1.51
CA MET A 34 8.85 7.70 2.10
C MET A 34 9.04 7.37 3.58
N ILE A 35 8.18 7.96 4.41
CA ILE A 35 8.26 7.86 5.87
C ILE A 35 7.01 7.21 6.44
N PRO A 36 7.10 6.55 7.61
CA PRO A 36 5.93 6.05 8.33
C PRO A 36 4.94 7.16 8.63
N ILE A 37 3.67 6.80 8.75
CA ILE A 37 2.62 7.72 9.20
C ILE A 37 2.67 7.77 10.73
N TYR A 38 2.90 8.96 11.28
CA TYR A 38 2.92 9.21 12.71
C TYR A 38 1.65 9.97 13.11
N CYS A 39 0.88 9.40 14.04
CA CYS A 39 -0.43 9.89 14.48
C CYS A 39 -0.48 10.18 15.98
N GLY A 40 0.64 10.11 16.71
CA GLY A 40 0.73 10.34 18.14
C GLY A 40 0.22 9.19 19.00
N VAL A 41 0.25 7.95 18.51
CA VAL A 41 -0.19 6.76 19.27
C VAL A 41 1.00 6.01 19.87
N GLU A 42 0.78 5.36 21.02
CA GLU A 42 1.84 4.57 21.68
C GLU A 42 2.34 3.44 20.77
N GLY A 43 3.66 3.31 20.65
CA GLY A 43 4.33 2.26 19.87
C GLY A 43 4.55 2.60 18.40
N GLU A 44 4.07 3.75 17.91
CA GLU A 44 4.23 4.15 16.50
C GLU A 44 5.69 4.40 16.09
N GLU A 45 6.62 4.61 17.04
CA GLU A 45 8.05 4.71 16.75
C GLU A 45 8.61 3.41 16.15
N LYS A 46 7.95 2.29 16.41
CA LYS A 46 8.26 0.96 15.87
C LYS A 46 7.54 0.69 14.55
N ALA A 47 6.71 1.61 14.05
CA ALA A 47 6.02 1.46 12.79
C ALA A 47 6.95 1.71 11.59
N GLY A 48 6.90 0.80 10.63
CA GLY A 48 7.43 0.99 9.29
C GLY A 48 6.39 1.62 8.37
N LEU A 49 6.60 1.51 7.06
CA LEU A 49 5.63 1.99 6.08
C LEU A 49 4.32 1.19 6.14
N ALA A 50 3.24 1.85 5.76
CA ALA A 50 2.01 1.16 5.44
C ALA A 50 2.22 0.37 4.15
N CYS A 51 2.20 -0.96 4.25
CA CYS A 51 2.37 -1.83 3.09
C CYS A 51 1.28 -2.90 3.08
N GLY A 52 0.78 -3.17 1.89
CA GLY A 52 -0.12 -4.27 1.58
C GLY A 52 -0.45 -4.24 0.11
N THR A 53 -1.13 -5.28 -0.37
CA THR A 53 -1.58 -5.37 -1.76
C THR A 53 -3.02 -5.84 -1.79
N GLU A 54 -3.87 -5.11 -2.50
CA GLU A 54 -5.20 -5.60 -2.92
C GLU A 54 -5.06 -6.51 -4.15
N ASN A 55 -3.98 -6.35 -4.91
CA ASN A 55 -3.73 -7.10 -6.14
C ASN A 55 -2.97 -8.38 -5.82
N CYS A 56 -3.56 -9.51 -6.19
CA CYS A 56 -2.91 -10.81 -6.11
C CYS A 56 -2.94 -11.51 -7.46
N TRP A 57 -1.98 -12.41 -7.67
CA TRP A 57 -2.06 -13.37 -8.75
C TRP A 57 -2.86 -14.57 -8.28
N ALA A 58 -3.85 -14.97 -9.06
CA ALA A 58 -4.68 -16.13 -8.80
C ALA A 58 -4.60 -17.10 -9.99
N VAL A 59 -4.62 -18.40 -9.69
CA VAL A 59 -4.69 -19.46 -10.71
C VAL A 59 -6.13 -19.92 -10.82
N ASN A 60 -6.69 -19.89 -12.03
CA ASN A 60 -8.06 -20.32 -12.27
C ASN A 60 -8.16 -21.85 -12.13
N SER A 61 -8.83 -22.31 -11.07
CA SER A 61 -9.02 -23.75 -10.80
C SER A 61 -9.91 -24.47 -11.82
N GLN A 62 -10.57 -23.74 -12.72
CA GLN A 62 -11.42 -24.30 -13.79
C GLN A 62 -10.68 -24.44 -15.13
N ALA A 63 -9.42 -24.00 -15.23
CA ALA A 63 -8.60 -24.22 -16.41
C ALA A 63 -8.17 -25.69 -16.53
N SER A 64 -7.61 -26.07 -17.69
CA SER A 64 -7.08 -27.42 -17.86
C SER A 64 -5.89 -27.66 -16.94
N GLU A 65 -5.62 -28.91 -16.55
CA GLU A 65 -4.45 -29.25 -15.72
C GLU A 65 -3.14 -28.77 -16.35
N ALA A 66 -3.03 -28.87 -17.68
CA ALA A 66 -1.88 -28.39 -18.43
C ALA A 66 -1.70 -26.87 -18.31
N ASP A 67 -2.79 -26.10 -18.42
CA ASP A 67 -2.74 -24.64 -18.32
C ASP A 67 -2.47 -24.18 -16.88
N ILE A 68 -3.03 -24.89 -15.89
CA ILE A 68 -2.74 -24.64 -14.47
C ILE A 68 -1.24 -24.83 -14.21
N GLN A 69 -0.66 -25.94 -14.65
CA GLN A 69 0.77 -26.21 -14.46
C GLN A 69 1.63 -25.17 -15.19
N ALA A 70 1.31 -24.85 -16.44
CA ALA A 70 2.03 -23.82 -17.20
C ALA A 70 1.96 -22.44 -16.53
N THR A 71 0.82 -22.09 -15.94
CA THR A 71 0.66 -20.85 -15.17
C THR A 71 1.54 -20.85 -13.93
N LEU A 72 1.54 -21.94 -13.16
CA LEU A 72 2.38 -22.07 -11.97
C LEU A 72 3.88 -21.99 -12.31
N ASP A 73 4.30 -22.67 -13.37
CA ASP A 73 5.69 -22.65 -13.85
C ASP A 73 6.09 -21.24 -14.28
N PHE A 74 5.21 -20.53 -14.98
CA PHE A 74 5.42 -19.14 -15.36
C PHE A 74 5.53 -18.21 -14.14
N LEU A 75 4.58 -18.29 -13.20
CA LEU A 75 4.60 -17.46 -11.99
C LEU A 75 5.85 -17.73 -11.14
N TYR A 76 6.27 -18.99 -11.03
CA TYR A 76 7.52 -19.35 -10.37
C TYR A 76 8.73 -18.74 -11.09
N TRP A 77 8.81 -18.90 -12.42
CA TRP A 77 9.87 -18.31 -13.22
C TRP A 77 9.94 -16.78 -13.06
N VAL A 78 8.80 -16.08 -13.07
CA VAL A 78 8.75 -14.62 -12.90
C VAL A 78 9.40 -14.18 -11.60
N VAL A 79 9.20 -14.93 -10.51
CA VAL A 79 9.62 -14.52 -9.16
C VAL A 79 10.95 -15.11 -8.71
N THR A 80 11.52 -16.06 -9.46
CA THR A 80 12.80 -16.70 -9.11
C THR A 80 13.89 -16.57 -10.16
N SER A 81 13.55 -16.33 -11.43
CA SER A 81 14.54 -16.21 -12.50
C SER A 81 15.23 -14.84 -12.49
N GLU A 82 16.47 -14.79 -12.98
CA GLU A 82 17.20 -13.52 -13.11
C GLU A 82 16.45 -12.54 -14.02
N GLU A 83 15.96 -13.01 -15.16
CA GLU A 83 15.24 -12.21 -16.14
C GLU A 83 13.89 -11.73 -15.58
N GLY A 84 13.06 -12.64 -15.07
CA GLY A 84 11.75 -12.32 -14.52
C GLY A 84 11.86 -11.32 -13.36
N THR A 85 12.71 -11.58 -12.37
CA THR A 85 12.84 -10.69 -11.21
C THR A 85 13.41 -9.32 -11.57
N SER A 86 14.27 -9.23 -12.59
CA SER A 86 14.79 -7.96 -13.11
C SER A 86 13.72 -7.15 -13.85
N ILE A 87 12.90 -7.82 -14.68
CA ILE A 87 11.76 -7.18 -15.35
C ILE A 87 10.78 -6.64 -14.32
N MET A 88 10.43 -7.43 -13.30
CA MET A 88 9.48 -6.99 -12.28
C MET A 88 10.01 -5.79 -11.50
N ALA A 89 11.27 -5.83 -11.05
CA ALA A 89 11.87 -4.72 -10.29
C ALA A 89 11.94 -3.42 -11.11
N LYS A 90 12.18 -3.52 -12.42
CA LYS A 90 12.25 -2.38 -13.33
C LYS A 90 10.88 -1.78 -13.64
N GLU A 91 9.90 -2.63 -13.97
CA GLU A 91 8.61 -2.17 -14.49
C GLU A 91 7.60 -1.86 -13.35
N PHE A 92 7.66 -2.60 -12.25
CA PHE A 92 6.66 -2.54 -11.17
C PHE A 92 7.25 -2.29 -9.78
N GLY A 93 8.58 -2.36 -9.65
CA GLY A 93 9.24 -2.41 -8.35
C GLY A 93 9.36 -3.83 -7.79
N PRO A 94 9.99 -4.00 -6.61
CA PRO A 94 10.19 -5.31 -6.02
C PRO A 94 8.87 -5.89 -5.54
N ILE A 95 8.51 -7.07 -6.04
CA ILE A 95 7.43 -7.88 -5.49
C ILE A 95 7.96 -8.62 -4.26
N PRO A 96 7.19 -8.80 -3.16
CA PRO A 96 7.69 -9.37 -1.91
C PRO A 96 7.98 -10.89 -1.96
N PHE A 97 8.88 -11.31 -2.84
CA PHE A 97 9.43 -12.65 -2.95
C PHE A 97 10.92 -12.64 -2.61
N LYS A 98 11.45 -13.79 -2.16
CA LYS A 98 12.83 -13.90 -1.65
C LYS A 98 13.90 -13.51 -2.66
N ALA A 99 13.65 -13.69 -3.96
CA ALA A 99 14.60 -13.41 -5.03
C ALA A 99 14.36 -12.04 -5.71
N ALA A 100 13.52 -11.18 -5.13
CA ALA A 100 13.23 -9.86 -5.68
C ALA A 100 14.51 -9.04 -5.83
N LYS A 101 14.67 -8.40 -6.99
CA LYS A 101 15.77 -7.47 -7.25
C LYS A 101 15.44 -6.11 -6.65
N ALA A 102 16.50 -5.36 -6.33
CA ALA A 102 16.35 -3.97 -5.92
C ALA A 102 15.73 -3.14 -7.05
N SER A 103 15.00 -2.09 -6.67
CA SER A 103 14.40 -1.14 -7.62
C SER A 103 15.05 0.22 -7.44
N ASP A 104 15.11 0.98 -8.53
CA ASP A 104 15.55 2.37 -8.51
C ASP A 104 14.54 3.30 -7.83
N ASN A 105 13.32 2.80 -7.56
CA ASN A 105 12.34 3.52 -6.77
C ASN A 105 12.73 3.49 -5.29
N VAL A 106 13.27 4.63 -4.83
CA VAL A 106 13.80 4.84 -3.47
C VAL A 106 12.81 4.51 -2.37
N PHE A 107 11.51 4.59 -2.66
CA PHE A 107 10.47 4.28 -1.69
C PHE A 107 10.44 2.82 -1.25
N PHE A 108 10.78 1.88 -2.15
CA PHE A 108 10.92 0.47 -1.77
C PHE A 108 12.17 0.24 -0.94
N ASN A 109 13.23 1.02 -1.19
CA ASN A 109 14.44 0.96 -0.39
C ASN A 109 14.17 1.46 1.03
N ASP A 110 13.37 2.52 1.20
CA ASP A 110 12.87 2.95 2.50
C ASP A 110 12.05 1.85 3.21
N ALA A 111 11.10 1.21 2.51
CA ALA A 111 10.32 0.10 3.06
C ALA A 111 11.23 -1.03 3.61
N ASN A 112 12.20 -1.46 2.79
CA ASN A 112 13.16 -2.50 3.16
C ASN A 112 14.07 -2.08 4.32
N ARG A 113 14.48 -0.80 4.36
CA ARG A 113 15.27 -0.26 5.46
C ARG A 113 14.51 -0.34 6.77
N TYR A 114 13.26 0.10 6.83
CA TYR A 114 12.46 0.00 8.06
C TYR A 114 12.26 -1.45 8.51
N ILE A 115 12.05 -2.38 7.57
CA ILE A 115 11.97 -3.82 7.90
C ILE A 115 13.30 -4.31 8.49
N ALA A 116 14.44 -3.95 7.88
CA ALA A 116 15.76 -4.32 8.37
C ALA A 116 16.10 -3.70 9.74
N GLU A 117 15.56 -2.51 10.03
CA GLU A 117 15.61 -1.85 11.34
C GLU A 117 14.71 -2.54 12.39
N GLY A 118 13.95 -3.58 12.02
CA GLY A 118 13.08 -4.34 12.91
C GLY A 118 11.73 -3.67 13.17
N LYS A 119 11.36 -2.67 12.36
CA LYS A 119 10.05 -2.02 12.45
C LYS A 119 8.95 -2.92 11.87
N TYR A 120 7.75 -2.82 12.43
CA TYR A 120 6.61 -3.60 11.94
C TYR A 120 5.95 -2.89 10.76
N VAL A 121 5.60 -3.66 9.73
CA VAL A 121 4.80 -3.15 8.60
C VAL A 121 3.39 -2.84 9.11
N VAL A 122 2.88 -1.65 8.82
CA VAL A 122 1.47 -1.33 9.08
C VAL A 122 0.65 -1.98 7.96
N SER A 123 -0.05 -3.06 8.29
CA SER A 123 -0.80 -3.85 7.31
C SER A 123 -1.93 -3.05 6.67
N TRP A 124 -1.95 -3.01 5.35
CA TRP A 124 -3.09 -2.50 4.59
C TRP A 124 -4.14 -3.61 4.43
N ALA A 125 -5.05 -3.72 5.40
CA ALA A 125 -5.96 -4.87 5.56
C ALA A 125 -7.39 -4.60 5.05
N PHE A 126 -7.54 -4.13 3.81
CA PHE A 126 -8.84 -3.76 3.25
C PHE A 126 -9.81 -4.94 3.02
N ASN A 127 -9.27 -6.14 2.84
CA ASN A 127 -10.03 -7.35 2.52
C ASN A 127 -10.95 -7.80 3.68
N TYR A 128 -10.73 -7.27 4.88
CA TYR A 128 -11.45 -7.65 6.10
C TYR A 128 -12.52 -6.63 6.51
N THR A 129 -12.71 -5.57 5.72
CA THR A 129 -13.74 -4.57 5.99
C THR A 129 -15.13 -5.13 5.65
N PRO A 130 -16.07 -5.20 6.61
CA PRO A 130 -17.43 -5.68 6.34
C PRO A 130 -18.22 -4.66 5.52
N ASN A 131 -19.00 -5.13 4.53
CA ASN A 131 -19.76 -4.29 3.58
C ASN A 131 -18.97 -3.04 3.17
N VAL A 132 -17.77 -3.27 2.62
CA VAL A 132 -16.68 -2.31 2.47
C VAL A 132 -17.12 -0.94 1.95
N ASP A 133 -17.96 -0.90 0.92
CA ASP A 133 -18.42 0.35 0.31
C ASP A 133 -19.29 1.17 1.26
N THR A 134 -20.27 0.51 1.91
CA THR A 134 -21.18 1.14 2.86
C THR A 134 -20.45 1.65 4.09
N TRP A 135 -19.57 0.82 4.68
CA TRP A 135 -18.80 1.22 5.86
C TRP A 135 -17.88 2.40 5.55
N ARG A 136 -17.12 2.34 4.45
CA ARG A 136 -16.20 3.41 4.05
C ARG A 136 -16.93 4.71 3.76
N ALA A 137 -18.06 4.66 3.05
CA ALA A 137 -18.85 5.85 2.75
C ALA A 137 -19.30 6.58 4.04
N ALA A 138 -19.74 5.82 5.06
CA ALA A 138 -20.13 6.39 6.35
C ALA A 138 -18.95 7.03 7.09
N VAL A 139 -17.78 6.36 7.15
CA VAL A 139 -16.58 6.90 7.79
C VAL A 139 -16.08 8.16 7.06
N VAL A 140 -16.05 8.15 5.72
CA VAL A 140 -15.65 9.31 4.91
C VAL A 140 -16.59 10.49 5.12
N ALA A 141 -17.90 10.25 5.18
CA ALA A 141 -18.88 11.30 5.49
C ALA A 141 -18.61 11.93 6.87
N ALA A 142 -18.38 11.10 7.90
CA ALA A 142 -18.07 11.59 9.24
C ALA A 142 -16.74 12.38 9.29
N MET A 143 -15.68 11.89 8.66
CA MET A 143 -14.40 12.61 8.57
C MET A 143 -14.51 13.95 7.84
N THR A 144 -15.37 14.02 6.81
CA THR A 144 -15.65 15.26 6.08
C THR A 144 -16.32 16.28 6.98
N GLN A 145 -17.31 15.87 7.78
CA GLN A 145 -17.96 16.74 8.75
C GLN A 145 -16.99 17.18 9.85
N TYR A 146 -16.16 16.27 10.37
CA TYR A 146 -15.14 16.61 11.35
C TYR A 146 -14.16 17.67 10.82
N SER A 147 -13.70 17.53 9.58
CA SER A 147 -12.81 18.50 8.93
C SER A 147 -13.45 19.90 8.76
N ALA A 148 -14.79 19.97 8.74
CA ALA A 148 -15.56 21.21 8.71
C ALA A 148 -15.90 21.78 10.10
N GLY A 149 -15.31 21.23 11.18
CA GLY A 149 -15.55 21.65 12.57
C GLY A 149 -16.60 20.81 13.32
N GLY A 150 -16.99 19.65 12.77
CA GLY A 150 -17.85 18.67 13.43
C GLY A 150 -17.17 17.92 14.58
N SER A 151 -17.90 17.00 15.22
CA SER A 151 -17.40 16.25 16.38
C SER A 151 -16.50 15.08 15.99
N TRP A 152 -15.44 14.85 16.76
CA TRP A 152 -14.64 13.63 16.67
C TRP A 152 -15.44 12.39 17.07
N ASP A 153 -16.38 12.53 18.00
CA ASP A 153 -17.22 11.42 18.46
C ASP A 153 -18.09 10.84 17.34
N ASP A 154 -18.46 11.65 16.33
CA ASP A 154 -19.18 11.18 15.15
C ASP A 154 -18.29 10.29 14.28
N VAL A 155 -17.00 10.62 14.15
CA VAL A 155 -16.01 9.79 13.45
C VAL A 155 -15.81 8.47 14.20
N VAL A 156 -15.64 8.53 15.51
CA VAL A 156 -15.51 7.34 16.37
C VAL A 156 -16.75 6.45 16.25
N THR A 157 -17.94 7.04 16.27
CA THR A 157 -19.22 6.31 16.12
C THR A 157 -19.31 5.64 14.75
N ALA A 158 -19.06 6.40 13.67
CA ALA A 158 -19.08 5.87 12.31
C ALA A 158 -18.08 4.73 12.13
N PHE A 159 -16.90 4.83 12.74
CA PHE A 159 -15.88 3.80 12.66
C PHE A 159 -16.26 2.57 13.48
N VAL A 160 -16.44 2.70 14.80
CA VAL A 160 -16.58 1.58 15.74
C VAL A 160 -17.96 0.93 15.63
N GLN A 161 -19.04 1.71 15.75
CA GLN A 161 -20.40 1.17 15.71
C GLN A 161 -20.81 0.85 14.28
N GLY A 162 -20.35 1.64 13.31
CA GLY A 162 -20.55 1.35 11.89
C GLY A 162 -19.92 0.01 11.51
N TRP A 163 -18.72 -0.31 12.01
CA TRP A 163 -18.08 -1.60 11.75
C TRP A 163 -18.92 -2.75 12.30
N ALA A 164 -19.32 -2.68 13.57
CA ALA A 164 -20.14 -3.72 14.21
C ALA A 164 -21.47 -3.93 13.46
N THR A 165 -22.12 -2.84 13.05
CA THR A 165 -23.34 -2.88 12.26
C THR A 165 -23.12 -3.56 10.92
N GLN A 166 -22.10 -3.18 10.16
CA GLN A 166 -21.85 -3.77 8.86
C GLN A 166 -21.44 -5.24 8.97
N TYR A 167 -20.64 -5.61 9.97
CA TYR A 167 -20.21 -6.99 10.18
C TYR A 167 -21.39 -7.93 10.47
N ALA A 168 -22.40 -7.47 11.20
CA ALA A 168 -23.60 -8.25 11.49
C ALA A 168 -24.53 -8.43 10.27
N ASN A 169 -24.34 -7.64 9.20
CA ASN A 169 -25.20 -7.61 8.01
C ASN A 169 -24.49 -8.14 6.74
N GLN A 170 -23.35 -8.81 6.89
CA GLN A 170 -22.58 -9.44 5.81
C GLN A 170 -23.03 -10.89 5.58
#